data_AF-A0A6I3ANL6-F1
#
_entry.id   AF-A0A6I3ANL6-F1
#
_cell.length_a   1.000
_cell.length_b   1.000
_cell.length_c   1.000
_cell.angle_alpha   90.00
_cell.angle_beta   90.00
_cell.angle_gamma   90.00
#
_symmetry.space_group_name_H-M   'P 1'
#
loop_
_entity.id
_entity.type
_entity.pdbx_description
1 polymer ?
#
loop_
_entity_poly.entity_id
_entity_poly.type
_entity_poly.pdbx_seq_one_letter_code
_entity_poly.pdbx_strand_id
1 'polypeptide(L)' 'FSEAELQIAEAKSLCGGCPVRAQCLEGAMSRQEPVGVWGGELFEDGQVIAKKRKAGRPTLSEVAARENDSSDVAA' A
#
# COMPACT_ATOMS: atom_id res chain seq x y z
N PHE A 1 -5.50 -3.55 -10.51
CA PHE A 1 -4.67 -2.67 -9.66
C PHE A 1 -3.66 -3.54 -8.92
N SER A 2 -2.46 -3.05 -8.61
CA SER A 2 -1.48 -3.86 -7.86
C SER A 2 -1.68 -3.73 -6.35
N GLU A 3 -1.52 -4.82 -5.62
CA GLU A 3 -1.54 -4.83 -4.16
C GLU A 3 -0.13 -4.90 -3.55
N ALA A 4 0.92 -4.96 -4.38
CA ALA A 4 2.29 -5.04 -3.91
C ALA A 4 2.74 -3.71 -3.29
N GLU A 5 3.27 -3.76 -2.07
CA GLU A 5 3.72 -2.58 -1.31
C GLU A 5 4.71 -1.71 -2.11
N LEU A 6 5.64 -2.32 -2.86
CA LEU A 6 6.60 -1.59 -3.69
C LEU A 6 5.95 -0.83 -4.83
N GLN A 7 4.97 -1.43 -5.52
CA GLN A 7 4.27 -0.77 -6.63
C GLN A 7 3.35 0.34 -6.12
N ILE A 8 2.79 0.18 -4.93
CA ILE A 8 2.03 1.24 -4.25
C ILE A 8 2.96 2.41 -3.90
N ALA A 9 4.14 2.13 -3.32
CA ALA A 9 5.11 3.16 -2.98
C ALA A 9 5.61 3.92 -4.23
N GLU A 10 5.88 3.20 -5.32
CA GLU A 10 6.24 3.77 -6.61
C GLU A 10 5.13 4.71 -7.11
N ALA A 11 3.87 4.26 -7.14
CA ALA A 11 2.74 5.09 -7.56
C ALA A 11 2.56 6.34 -6.68
N LYS A 12 2.75 6.22 -5.35
CA LYS A 12 2.74 7.38 -4.45
C LYS A 12 3.86 8.36 -4.79
N SER A 13 5.06 7.86 -5.09
CA SER A 13 6.22 8.71 -5.40
C SER A 13 6.01 9.57 -6.66
N LEU A 14 5.32 9.04 -7.67
CA LEU A 14 4.97 9.77 -8.90
C LEU A 14 4.10 11.00 -8.63
N CYS A 15 3.40 11.04 -7.49
CA CYS A 15 2.57 12.19 -7.12
C CYS A 15 3.38 13.38 -6.58
N GLY A 16 4.66 13.20 -6.20
CA GLY A 16 5.44 14.19 -5.45
C GLY A 16 5.62 15.56 -6.14
N GLY A 17 5.70 15.57 -7.47
CA GLY A 17 5.82 16.80 -8.27
C GLY A 17 4.54 17.20 -9.01
N CYS A 18 3.41 16.53 -8.75
CA CYS A 18 2.20 16.75 -9.53
C CYS A 18 1.50 18.07 -9.13
N PRO A 19 1.30 19.03 -10.05
CA PRO A 19 0.70 20.33 -9.73
C PRO A 19 -0.77 20.24 -9.32
N VAL A 20 -1.46 19.15 -9.70
CA VAL A 20 -2.87 18.91 -9.38
C VAL A 20 -3.06 17.89 -8.26
N ARG A 21 -1.99 17.55 -7.50
CA ARG A 21 -2.04 16.53 -6.44
C ARG A 21 -3.21 16.75 -5.47
N ALA A 22 -3.40 17.98 -4.99
CA ALA A 22 -4.45 18.31 -4.04
C ALA A 22 -5.85 18.15 -4.64
N GLN A 23 -6.08 18.65 -5.85
CA GLN A 23 -7.37 18.52 -6.56
C GLN A 23 -7.68 17.06 -6.91
N CYS A 24 -6.65 16.28 -7.25
CA CYS A 24 -6.77 14.84 -7.50
C CYS A 24 -7.22 14.10 -6.23
N LEU A 25 -6.60 14.41 -5.07
CA LEU A 25 -7.00 13.84 -3.79
C LEU A 25 -8.43 14.23 -3.41
N GLU A 26 -8.77 15.51 -3.49
CA GLU A 26 -10.11 16.02 -3.19
C GLU A 26 -11.17 15.37 -4.08
N GLY A 27 -10.91 15.28 -5.38
CA GLY A 27 -11.80 14.62 -6.33
C GLY A 27 -11.97 13.13 -6.01
N ALA A 28 -10.90 12.44 -5.63
CA ALA A 28 -10.97 11.02 -5.26
C ALA A 28 -11.79 10.79 -4.00
N MET A 29 -11.64 11.66 -2.99
CA MET A 29 -12.47 11.64 -1.78
C MET A 29 -13.94 11.91 -2.09
N SER A 30 -14.22 12.93 -2.92
CA SER A 30 -15.60 13.28 -3.31
C SER A 30 -16.31 12.16 -4.05
N ARG A 31 -15.59 11.39 -4.88
CA ARG A 31 -16.15 10.26 -5.64
C ARG A 31 -16.12 8.94 -4.88
N GLN A 32 -15.53 8.93 -3.68
CA GLN A 32 -15.26 7.72 -2.91
C GLN A 32 -14.56 6.67 -3.77
N GLU A 33 -13.47 7.06 -4.44
CA GLU A 33 -12.73 6.16 -5.33
C GLU A 33 -12.45 4.83 -4.62
N PRO A 34 -12.92 3.70 -5.16
CA PRO A 34 -13.01 2.47 -4.39
C PRO A 34 -11.64 1.91 -4.02
N VAL A 35 -10.66 2.08 -4.91
CA VAL A 35 -9.31 1.57 -4.73
C VAL A 35 -8.27 2.43 -5.45
N GLY A 36 -7.04 2.35 -4.98
CA GLY A 36 -5.86 2.77 -5.74
C GLY A 36 -5.15 4.00 -5.17
N VAL A 37 -4.09 4.44 -5.84
CA VAL A 37 -3.35 5.64 -5.40
C VAL A 37 -3.92 6.88 -6.10
N TRP A 38 -4.37 7.85 -5.31
CA TRP A 38 -4.93 9.11 -5.78
C TRP A 38 -4.35 10.27 -4.98
N GLY A 39 -3.78 11.27 -5.66
CA GLY A 39 -3.15 12.42 -4.99
C GLY A 39 -2.04 12.07 -4.00
N GLY A 40 -1.40 10.91 -4.15
CA GLY A 40 -0.35 10.40 -3.26
C GLY A 40 -0.87 9.55 -2.09
N GLU A 41 -2.18 9.39 -1.95
CA GLU A 41 -2.80 8.59 -0.91
C GLU A 41 -3.33 7.27 -1.46
N LEU A 42 -3.31 6.20 -0.65
CA LEU A 42 -3.85 4.90 -1.04
C LEU A 42 -5.29 4.77 -0.56
N PHE A 43 -6.18 4.33 -1.45
CA PHE A 43 -7.60 4.12 -1.18
C PHE A 43 -7.94 2.62 -1.13
N GLU A 44 -8.84 2.29 -0.21
CA GLU A 44 -9.56 1.01 -0.10
C GLU A 44 -10.97 1.28 0.43
N ASP A 45 -11.98 0.71 -0.20
CA ASP A 45 -13.40 0.92 0.11
C ASP A 45 -13.81 2.40 0.21
N GLY A 46 -13.22 3.23 -0.65
CA GLY A 46 -13.48 4.68 -0.67
C GLY A 46 -12.80 5.46 0.46
N GLN A 47 -11.94 4.82 1.25
CA GLN A 47 -11.23 5.43 2.38
C GLN A 47 -9.73 5.46 2.17
N VAL A 48 -9.08 6.52 2.66
CA VAL A 48 -7.62 6.59 2.70
C VAL A 48 -7.08 5.64 3.76
N ILE A 49 -6.14 4.78 3.35
CA ILE A 49 -5.42 3.85 4.20
C ILE A 49 -3.91 4.06 4.08
N ALA A 50 -3.17 3.82 5.16
CA ALA A 50 -1.71 3.93 5.12
C ALA A 50 -1.08 2.84 4.24
N LYS A 51 -1.59 1.61 4.35
CA LYS A 51 -1.16 0.40 3.64
C LYS A 51 -2.27 -0.65 3.64
N LYS A 52 -2.26 -1.54 2.64
CA LYS A 52 -3.15 -2.72 2.61
C LYS A 52 -2.88 -3.60 3.84
N ARG A 53 -3.93 -4.10 4.47
CA ARG A 53 -3.79 -5.09 5.55
C ARG A 53 -3.41 -6.43 4.94
N LYS A 54 -2.33 -7.04 5.43
CA LYS A 54 -2.02 -8.44 5.13
C LYS A 54 -3.07 -9.33 5.79
N ALA A 55 -3.30 -10.51 5.22
CA ALA A 55 -4.18 -11.51 5.83
C ALA A 55 -3.73 -11.77 7.28
N GLY A 56 -4.68 -11.79 8.22
CA GLY A 56 -4.36 -11.95 9.64
C GLY A 56 -3.75 -13.31 9.98
N ARG A 57 -4.07 -14.34 9.20
CA ARG A 57 -3.39 -15.63 9.27
C ARG A 57 -2.14 -15.56 8.39
N PRO A 58 -0.93 -15.75 8.97
CA PRO A 58 0.29 -15.85 8.18
C PRO A 58 0.19 -17.00 7.18
N THR A 59 0.72 -16.78 5.98
CA THR A 59 0.90 -17.86 5.01
C THR A 59 1.98 -18.83 5.49
N LEU A 60 1.93 -20.09 5.03
CA LEU A 60 2.97 -21.08 5.38
C LEU A 60 4.37 -20.60 4.96
N SER A 61 4.46 -19.91 3.81
CA SER A 61 5.69 -19.26 3.32
C SER A 61 6.20 -18.17 4.26
N GLU A 62 5.32 -17.35 4.83
CA GLU A 62 5.71 -16.33 5.81
C GLU A 62 6.12 -16.94 7.15
N VAL A 63 5.49 -18.05 7.57
CA VAL A 63 5.92 -18.81 8.76
C VAL A 63 7.32 -19.37 8.54
N ALA A 64 7.55 -20.06 7.43
CA ALA A 64 8.85 -20.63 7.08
C ALA A 64 9.95 -19.55 6.94
N ALA A 65 9.63 -18.38 6.38
CA ALA A 65 10.59 -17.27 6.28
C ALA A 65 11.01 -16.73 7.66
N ARG A 66 10.09 -16.66 8.63
CA ARG A 66 10.40 -16.24 10.01
C ARG A 66 11.25 -17.26 10.77
N GLU A 67 11.07 -18.55 10.49
CA GLU A 67 11.89 -19.62 11.06
C GLU A 67 13.32 -19.56 10.54
N ASN A 68 13.50 -19.36 9.22
CA ASN A 68 14.83 -19.21 8.61
C ASN A 68 15.60 -17.98 9.13
N ASP A 69 14.92 -16.84 9.31
CA ASP A 69 15.54 -15.62 9.87
C ASP A 69 15.97 -15.81 11.33
N SER A 70 15.25 -16.63 12.12
CA SER A 70 15.65 -16.96 13.50
C SER A 70 16.84 -17.91 13.60
N SER A 71 17.08 -18.75 12.60
CA SER A 71 18.25 -19.66 12.58
C SER A 71 19.56 -18.98 12.19
N ASP A 72 19.53 -17.86 11.47
CA ASP A 72 20.72 -17.11 11.03
C ASP A 72 21.36 -16.23 12.13
N VAL A 73 20.63 -15.94 13.22
CA VAL A 73 21.15 -15.15 14.36
C VAL A 73 22.00 -15.99 15.33
N ALA A 74 22.07 -17.32 15.13
CA ALA A 74 22.77 -18.26 16.02
C ALA A 74 24.18 -18.68 15.56
N ALA A 75 24.79 -17.98 14.59
CA ALA A 75 26.16 -18.22 14.09
C ALA A 75 27.07 -17.01 14.34
#